data_AF-A0ABD2J800-F1
#
_entry.id   AF-A0ABD2J800-F1
#
_cell.length_a   1.000
_cell.length_b   1.000
_cell.length_c   1.000
_cell.angle_alpha   90.00
_cell.angle_beta   90.00
_cell.angle_gamma   90.00
#
_symmetry.space_group_name_H-M   'P 1'
#
loop_
_entity.id
_entity.type
_entity.pdbx_description
1 polymer ?
#
loop_
_entity_poly.entity_id
_entity_poly.type
_entity_poly.pdbx_seq_one_letter_code
_entity_poly.pdbx_strand_id
1 'polypeptide(L)'
;MSSNELYDLYKDAGHVPTEILTNGILAAICFSGITLNMLLVYVTVKSKSLRSSCNILITFYAFSISFILIGDSVPFFVFLFGINFISLQLCFYIQIIPLIFAAFAISLQLCIGIDRLVGISFPIWYKMGGSESENNKALMFSLSVIMSIGLICYIGTCVFFNFIMPLLGLNFLTIEYIVWPICNGLGSMACSSCTPVLFLCSTDYRKAFCKYLRRTEHQINVVVPLRIMPASDIRA
;
A
#
# COMPACT_ATOMS: atom_id res chain seq x y z
N MET A 1 4.20 -14.69 31.99
CA MET A 1 4.23 -13.28 32.40
C MET A 1 2.81 -12.77 32.38
N SER A 2 2.33 -12.23 33.49
CA SER A 2 0.98 -11.67 33.58
C SER A 2 0.91 -10.30 32.88
N SER A 3 -0.27 -9.86 32.44
CA SER A 3 -0.47 -8.55 31.81
C SER A 3 0.01 -7.38 32.69
N ASN A 4 -0.09 -7.53 34.01
CA ASN A 4 0.31 -6.51 34.96
C ASN A 4 1.84 -6.38 35.05
N GLU A 5 2.56 -7.50 34.98
CA GLU A 5 4.03 -7.50 34.96
C GLU A 5 4.60 -6.83 33.70
N LEU A 6 3.97 -7.05 32.53
CA LEU A 6 4.36 -6.38 31.29
C LEU A 6 4.12 -4.86 31.38
N TYR A 7 2.97 -4.46 31.94
CA TYR A 7 2.64 -3.05 32.14
C TYR A 7 3.66 -2.35 33.04
N ASP A 8 3.99 -2.95 34.18
CA ASP A 8 4.96 -2.38 35.10
C ASP A 8 6.38 -2.31 34.52
N LEU A 9 6.76 -3.25 33.64
CA LEU A 9 8.04 -3.24 32.95
C LEU A 9 8.15 -2.12 31.90
N TYR A 10 7.06 -1.85 31.17
CA TYR A 10 7.08 -0.95 30.00
C TYR A 10 6.62 0.48 30.28
N LYS A 11 5.88 0.73 31.37
CA LYS A 11 5.23 2.04 31.60
C LYS A 11 6.24 3.20 31.71
N ASP A 12 7.43 2.91 32.24
CA ASP A 12 8.51 3.88 32.46
C ASP A 12 9.75 3.60 31.60
N ALA A 13 9.68 2.63 30.67
CA ALA A 13 10.83 2.21 29.87
C ALA A 13 11.33 3.30 28.88
N GLY A 14 10.51 4.31 28.60
CA GLY A 14 10.84 5.36 27.63
C GLY A 14 11.02 4.79 26.22
N HIS A 15 12.10 5.18 25.53
CA HIS A 15 12.38 4.68 24.18
C HIS A 15 12.83 3.22 24.20
N VAL A 16 12.14 2.38 23.41
CA VAL A 16 12.48 0.96 23.21
C VAL A 16 13.15 0.79 21.85
N PRO A 17 14.50 0.70 21.75
CA PRO A 17 15.20 0.78 20.47
C PRO A 17 14.83 -0.32 19.48
N THR A 18 14.50 -1.52 19.96
CA THR A 18 14.06 -2.65 19.14
C THR A 18 12.73 -2.38 18.44
N GLU A 19 11.77 -1.79 19.15
CA GLU A 19 10.47 -1.43 18.59
C GLU A 19 10.60 -0.28 17.59
N ILE A 20 11.42 0.72 17.91
CA ILE A 20 11.70 1.85 17.01
C ILE A 20 12.34 1.32 15.70
N LEU A 21 13.28 0.39 15.80
CA LEU A 21 13.94 -0.18 14.62
C LEU A 21 12.96 -1.00 13.77
N THR A 22 12.21 -1.92 14.37
CA THR A 22 11.27 -2.79 13.65
C THR A 22 10.15 -1.97 13.00
N ASN A 23 9.51 -1.07 13.75
CA ASN A 23 8.46 -0.22 13.22
C ASN A 23 9.01 0.85 12.26
N GLY A 24 10.26 1.28 12.41
CA GLY A 24 10.92 2.19 11.47
C GLY A 24 11.15 1.56 10.10
N ILE A 25 11.57 0.30 10.04
CA ILE A 25 11.67 -0.46 8.79
C ILE A 25 10.28 -0.57 8.13
N LEU A 26 9.26 -0.93 8.91
CA LEU A 26 7.88 -1.02 8.41
C LEU A 26 7.38 0.33 7.89
N ALA A 27 7.62 1.42 8.62
CA ALA A 27 7.22 2.77 8.20
C ALA A 27 7.92 3.17 6.90
N ALA A 28 9.20 2.85 6.72
CA ALA A 28 9.91 3.11 5.46
C ALA A 28 9.26 2.37 4.27
N ILE A 29 8.88 1.10 4.46
CA ILE A 29 8.12 0.33 3.46
C ILE A 29 6.78 1.04 3.17
N CYS A 30 6.03 1.41 4.21
CA CYS A 30 4.74 2.08 4.08
C CYS A 30 4.85 3.42 3.32
N PHE A 31 5.82 4.27 3.64
CA PHE A 31 6.02 5.54 2.93
C PHE A 31 6.39 5.35 1.46
N SER A 32 7.21 4.34 1.16
CA SER A 32 7.51 3.96 -0.23
C SER A 32 6.23 3.52 -0.96
N GLY A 33 5.41 2.71 -0.31
CA GLY A 33 4.12 2.24 -0.82
C GLY A 33 3.10 3.36 -1.04
N ILE A 34 2.97 4.29 -0.09
CA ILE A 34 2.10 5.46 -0.19
C ILE A 34 2.50 6.30 -1.41
N THR A 35 3.80 6.58 -1.56
CA THR A 35 4.32 7.37 -2.69
C THR A 35 4.02 6.70 -4.03
N LEU A 36 4.28 5.39 -4.14
CA LEU A 36 4.03 4.62 -5.35
C LEU A 36 2.54 4.52 -5.69
N ASN A 37 1.67 4.31 -4.69
CA ASN A 37 0.23 4.24 -4.90
C ASN A 37 -0.37 5.60 -5.27
N MET A 38 0.06 6.70 -4.64
CA MET A 38 -0.38 8.05 -5.00
C MET A 38 0.10 8.45 -6.40
N LEU A 39 1.30 8.04 -6.80
CA LEU A 39 1.78 8.24 -8.17
C LEU A 39 0.94 7.48 -9.20
N LEU A 40 0.53 6.25 -8.88
CA LEU A 40 -0.37 5.45 -9.71
C LEU A 40 -1.74 6.13 -9.86
N VAL A 41 -2.31 6.64 -8.76
CA VAL A 41 -3.55 7.41 -8.77
C VAL A 41 -3.41 8.63 -9.68
N TYR A 42 -2.34 9.41 -9.49
CA TYR A 42 -2.06 10.60 -10.30
C TYR A 42 -1.97 10.30 -11.80
N VAL A 43 -1.17 9.30 -12.19
CA VAL A 43 -0.98 8.92 -13.59
C VAL A 43 -2.29 8.43 -14.21
N THR A 44 -3.08 7.66 -13.47
CA THR A 44 -4.35 7.10 -13.97
C THR A 44 -5.40 8.18 -14.19
N VAL A 45 -5.55 9.12 -13.24
CA VAL A 45 -6.48 10.25 -13.36
C VAL A 45 -6.12 11.15 -14.54
N LYS A 46 -4.82 11.39 -14.75
CA LYS A 46 -4.33 12.31 -15.78
C LYS A 46 -4.34 11.70 -17.18
N SER A 47 -4.09 10.40 -17.31
CA SER A 47 -4.03 9.72 -18.60
C SER A 47 -5.41 9.38 -19.14
N LYS A 48 -5.80 9.97 -20.27
CA LYS A 48 -7.07 9.64 -20.94
C LYS A 48 -7.12 8.17 -21.41
N SER A 49 -5.98 7.58 -21.78
CA SER A 49 -5.91 6.20 -22.25
C SER A 49 -6.12 5.17 -21.14
N LEU A 50 -5.97 5.56 -19.88
CA LEU A 50 -6.12 4.67 -18.73
C LEU A 50 -7.49 4.78 -18.05
N ARG A 51 -8.49 5.42 -18.67
CA ARG A 51 -9.82 5.65 -18.05
C ARG A 51 -10.84 4.54 -18.27
N SER A 52 -10.39 3.29 -18.45
CA SER A 52 -11.31 2.16 -18.46
C SER A 52 -11.91 1.94 -17.06
N SER A 53 -13.10 1.33 -16.99
CA SER A 53 -13.78 1.06 -15.71
C SER A 53 -12.89 0.32 -14.72
N CYS A 54 -12.17 -0.73 -15.15
CA CYS A 54 -11.28 -1.44 -14.25
C CYS A 54 -10.10 -0.59 -13.76
N ASN A 55 -9.51 0.27 -14.61
CA ASN A 55 -8.42 1.12 -14.17
C ASN A 55 -8.90 2.19 -13.16
N ILE A 56 -10.17 2.59 -13.22
CA ILE A 56 -10.81 3.42 -12.19
C ILE A 56 -10.93 2.64 -10.88
N LEU A 57 -11.36 1.37 -10.90
CA LEU A 57 -11.37 0.54 -9.69
C LEU A 57 -9.97 0.37 -9.09
N ILE A 58 -8.95 0.12 -9.93
CA ILE A 58 -7.54 0.03 -9.49
C ILE A 58 -7.09 1.35 -8.86
N THR A 59 -7.53 2.49 -9.38
CA THR A 59 -7.23 3.82 -8.82
C THR A 59 -7.82 3.98 -7.42
N PHE A 60 -9.10 3.64 -7.23
CA PHE A 60 -9.73 3.69 -5.90
C PHE A 60 -9.09 2.69 -4.94
N TYR A 61 -8.69 1.52 -5.43
CA TYR A 61 -7.99 0.53 -4.62
C TYR A 61 -6.64 1.08 -4.14
N ALA A 62 -5.81 1.59 -5.05
CA ALA A 62 -4.52 2.20 -4.72
C ALA A 62 -4.66 3.38 -3.75
N PHE A 63 -5.68 4.22 -3.93
CA PHE A 63 -6.00 5.30 -3.00
C PHE A 63 -6.35 4.78 -1.60
N SER A 64 -7.16 3.72 -1.52
CA SER A 64 -7.53 3.09 -0.25
C SER A 64 -6.32 2.45 0.45
N ILE A 65 -5.46 1.78 -0.31
CA ILE A 65 -4.20 1.21 0.19
C ILE A 65 -3.32 2.30 0.82
N SER A 66 -3.26 3.51 0.26
CA SER A 66 -2.50 4.61 0.88
C SER A 66 -2.97 4.92 2.31
N PHE A 67 -4.27 4.89 2.60
CA PHE A 67 -4.77 5.11 3.96
C PHE A 67 -4.46 3.96 4.92
N ILE A 68 -4.49 2.72 4.42
CA ILE A 68 -4.10 1.54 5.21
C ILE A 68 -2.62 1.66 5.62
N LEU A 69 -1.74 1.97 4.66
CA LEU A 69 -0.31 2.15 4.92
C LEU A 69 -0.01 3.32 5.87
N ILE A 70 -0.85 4.37 5.87
CA ILE A 70 -0.76 5.43 6.90
C ILE A 70 -1.06 4.85 8.28
N GLY A 71 -2.10 4.03 8.42
CA GLY A 71 -2.43 3.33 9.67
C GLY A 71 -1.30 2.42 10.16
N ASP A 72 -0.66 1.68 9.25
CA ASP A 72 0.48 0.80 9.56
C ASP A 72 1.73 1.58 10.01
N SER A 73 1.85 2.86 9.63
CA SER A 73 2.97 3.72 10.02
C SER A 73 2.80 4.36 11.41
N VAL A 74 1.59 4.32 11.99
CA VAL A 74 1.30 4.94 13.29
C VAL A 74 2.20 4.40 14.42
N PRO A 75 2.38 3.07 14.59
CA PRO A 75 3.20 2.54 15.69
C PRO A 75 4.63 3.10 15.71
N PHE A 76 5.21 3.36 14.55
CA PHE A 76 6.54 3.99 14.47
C PHE A 76 6.57 5.35 15.16
N PHE A 77 5.60 6.23 14.88
CA PHE A 77 5.55 7.55 15.52
C PHE A 77 5.31 7.45 17.02
N VAL A 78 4.46 6.51 17.44
CA VAL A 78 4.17 6.26 18.86
C VAL A 78 5.44 5.90 19.64
N PHE A 79 6.21 4.93 19.13
CA PHE A 79 7.49 4.54 19.74
C PHE A 79 8.57 5.61 19.59
N LEU A 80 8.56 6.37 18.50
CA LEU A 80 9.49 7.48 18.28
C LEU A 80 9.31 8.59 19.33
N PHE A 81 8.08 8.85 19.77
CA PHE A 81 7.79 9.80 20.86
C PHE A 81 7.96 9.19 22.26
N GLY A 82 8.39 7.94 22.38
CA GLY A 82 8.58 7.26 23.66
C GLY A 82 7.26 6.94 24.39
N ILE A 83 6.14 6.88 23.66
CA ILE A 83 4.84 6.55 24.22
C ILE A 83 4.68 5.02 24.18
N ASN A 84 4.81 4.36 25.33
CA ASN A 84 4.73 2.89 25.40
C ASN A 84 3.29 2.38 25.50
N PHE A 85 2.36 3.20 26.00
CA PHE A 85 0.96 2.83 26.15
C PHE A 85 0.04 3.90 25.56
N ILE A 86 -0.84 3.46 24.66
CA ILE A 86 -1.91 4.27 24.09
C ILE A 86 -3.23 3.78 24.65
N SER A 87 -4.09 4.71 25.06
CA SER A 87 -5.45 4.37 25.48
C SER A 87 -6.23 3.77 24.30
N LEU A 88 -7.04 2.74 24.57
CA LEU A 88 -7.84 2.07 23.55
C LEU A 88 -8.72 3.07 22.77
N GLN A 89 -9.25 4.09 23.45
CA GLN A 89 -10.04 5.15 22.83
C GLN A 89 -9.23 5.94 21.81
N LEU A 90 -8.01 6.36 22.15
CA LEU A 90 -7.14 7.08 21.22
C LEU A 90 -6.74 6.20 20.03
N CYS A 91 -6.40 4.92 20.29
CA CYS A 91 -6.12 3.96 19.23
C CYS A 91 -7.30 3.83 18.26
N PHE A 92 -8.53 3.71 18.79
CA PHE A 92 -9.74 3.63 17.97
C PHE A 92 -9.92 4.86 17.07
N TYR A 93 -9.74 6.08 17.60
CA TYR A 93 -9.88 7.30 16.79
C TYR A 93 -8.80 7.42 15.71
N ILE A 94 -7.58 6.96 15.97
CA ILE A 94 -6.51 6.98 14.96
C ILE A 94 -6.78 5.92 13.88
N GLN A 95 -7.26 4.74 14.26
CA GLN A 95 -7.40 3.60 13.34
C GLN A 95 -8.75 3.53 12.60
N ILE A 96 -9.76 4.30 13.01
CA ILE A 96 -11.10 4.24 12.36
C ILE A 96 -11.05 4.57 10.87
N ILE A 97 -10.25 5.55 10.46
CA ILE A 97 -10.11 5.93 9.05
C ILE A 97 -9.40 4.82 8.25
N PRO A 98 -8.19 4.36 8.63
CA PRO A 98 -7.56 3.20 8.01
C PRO A 98 -8.47 1.97 7.91
N LEU A 99 -9.27 1.70 8.96
CA LEU A 99 -10.17 0.56 9.01
C LEU A 99 -11.31 0.65 7.99
N ILE A 100 -11.92 1.83 7.82
CA ILE A 100 -12.95 2.05 6.79
C ILE A 100 -12.36 1.83 5.39
N PHE A 101 -11.17 2.37 5.12
CA PHE A 101 -10.48 2.17 3.85
C PHE A 101 -10.01 0.72 3.64
N ALA A 102 -9.69 -0.02 4.70
CA ALA A 102 -9.40 -1.45 4.61
C ALA A 102 -10.63 -2.24 4.14
N ALA A 103 -11.80 -2.00 4.75
CA ALA A 103 -13.05 -2.65 4.33
C ALA A 103 -13.41 -2.30 2.88
N PHE A 104 -13.21 -1.04 2.49
CA PHE A 104 -13.42 -0.59 1.11
C PHE A 104 -12.43 -1.23 0.13
N ALA A 105 -11.14 -1.31 0.48
CA ALA A 105 -10.11 -1.94 -0.33
C ALA A 105 -10.40 -3.42 -0.62
N ILE A 106 -10.86 -4.17 0.40
CA ILE A 106 -11.27 -5.58 0.24
C ILE A 106 -12.42 -5.70 -0.76
N SER A 107 -13.42 -4.82 -0.63
CA SER A 107 -14.58 -4.80 -1.55
C SER A 107 -14.15 -4.49 -2.99
N LEU A 108 -13.28 -3.49 -3.17
CA LEU A 108 -12.73 -3.14 -4.47
C LEU A 108 -11.88 -4.27 -5.05
N GLN A 109 -11.09 -4.95 -4.22
CA GLN A 109 -10.26 -6.08 -4.65
C GLN A 109 -11.12 -7.22 -5.19
N LEU A 110 -12.24 -7.51 -4.53
CA LEU A 110 -13.22 -8.49 -5.01
C LEU A 110 -13.86 -8.05 -6.33
N CYS A 111 -14.28 -6.78 -6.44
CA CYS A 111 -14.85 -6.24 -7.68
C CYS A 111 -13.85 -6.30 -8.85
N ILE A 112 -12.57 -5.95 -8.63
CA ILE A 112 -11.50 -6.06 -9.62
C ILE A 112 -11.31 -7.53 -10.02
N GLY A 113 -11.27 -8.43 -9.05
CA GLY A 113 -11.14 -9.88 -9.30
C GLY A 113 -12.27 -10.42 -10.18
N ILE A 114 -13.52 -10.05 -9.88
CA ILE A 114 -14.69 -10.47 -10.68
C ILE A 114 -14.66 -9.88 -12.09
N ASP A 115 -14.39 -8.57 -12.22
CA ASP A 115 -14.28 -7.91 -13.54
C ASP A 115 -13.26 -8.62 -14.43
N ARG A 116 -12.09 -8.97 -13.88
CA ARG A 116 -11.06 -9.71 -14.61
C ARG A 116 -11.45 -11.16 -14.92
N LEU A 117 -12.08 -11.86 -13.98
CA LEU A 117 -12.53 -13.24 -14.19
C LEU A 117 -13.59 -13.32 -15.31
N VAL A 118 -14.53 -12.37 -15.34
CA VAL A 118 -15.55 -12.26 -16.39
C VAL A 118 -14.90 -11.96 -17.74
N GLY A 119 -13.94 -11.04 -17.79
CA GLY A 119 -13.21 -10.71 -19.02
C GLY A 119 -12.42 -11.89 -19.59
N ILE A 120 -11.84 -12.75 -18.74
CA ILE A 120 -11.14 -13.98 -19.17
C ILE A 120 -12.13 -15.07 -19.60
N SER A 121 -13.24 -15.23 -18.87
CA SER A 121 -14.22 -16.30 -19.13
C SER A 121 -15.06 -16.05 -20.39
N PHE A 122 -15.32 -14.78 -20.72
CA PHE A 122 -16.16 -14.39 -21.85
C PHE A 122 -15.42 -13.49 -22.85
N PRO A 123 -14.37 -13.98 -23.53
CA PRO A 123 -13.56 -13.18 -24.44
C PRO A 123 -14.34 -12.69 -25.68
N ILE A 124 -15.44 -13.37 -26.03
CA ILE A 124 -16.31 -13.02 -27.16
C ILE A 124 -17.07 -11.72 -26.91
N TRP A 125 -17.56 -11.50 -25.68
CA TRP A 125 -18.27 -10.29 -25.29
C TRP A 125 -17.34 -9.07 -25.22
N TYR A 126 -16.09 -9.28 -24.79
CA TYR A 126 -15.07 -8.23 -24.75
C TYR A 126 -14.63 -7.78 -26.16
N LYS A 127 -14.52 -8.72 -27.11
CA LYS A 127 -14.15 -8.40 -28.51
C LYS A 127 -15.15 -7.52 -29.24
N MET A 128 -16.43 -7.53 -28.86
CA MET A 128 -17.46 -6.67 -29.46
C MET A 128 -17.41 -5.22 -28.97
N GLY A 129 -16.70 -4.94 -27.85
CA GLY A 129 -16.62 -3.60 -27.24
C GLY A 129 -15.42 -2.74 -27.67
N GLY A 130 -14.46 -3.28 -28.42
CA GLY A 130 -13.31 -2.52 -28.93
C GLY A 130 -12.03 -3.34 -29.04
N SER A 131 -11.20 -2.99 -30.02
CA SER A 131 -9.90 -3.60 -30.35
C SER A 131 -8.98 -3.66 -29.12
N GLU A 132 -8.95 -4.81 -28.45
CA GLU A 132 -8.10 -5.06 -27.30
C GLU A 132 -6.73 -5.59 -27.74
N SER A 133 -5.66 -4.88 -27.36
CA SER A 133 -4.26 -5.25 -27.61
C SER A 133 -3.89 -6.52 -26.83
N GLU A 134 -3.08 -7.42 -27.41
CA GLU A 134 -2.56 -8.61 -26.72
C GLU A 134 -1.89 -8.29 -25.36
N ASN A 135 -1.34 -7.09 -25.20
CA ASN A 135 -0.75 -6.64 -23.94
C ASN A 135 -1.77 -6.51 -22.79
N ASN A 136 -3.05 -6.27 -23.09
CA ASN A 136 -4.10 -6.19 -22.07
C ASN A 136 -4.43 -7.56 -21.48
N LYS A 137 -4.27 -8.65 -22.24
CA LYS A 137 -4.49 -10.01 -21.73
C LYS A 137 -3.44 -10.41 -20.71
N ALA A 138 -2.16 -10.15 -21.01
CA ALA A 138 -1.06 -10.43 -20.08
C ALA A 138 -1.18 -9.59 -18.80
N LEU A 139 -1.61 -8.33 -18.94
CA LEU A 139 -1.89 -7.45 -17.80
C LEU A 139 -3.06 -7.93 -16.95
N MET A 140 -4.17 -8.32 -17.58
CA MET A 140 -5.33 -8.88 -16.90
C MET A 140 -4.98 -10.15 -16.14
N PHE A 141 -4.17 -11.01 -16.74
CA PHE A 141 -3.68 -12.22 -16.10
C PHE A 141 -2.77 -11.91 -14.91
N SER A 142 -1.79 -11.00 -15.04
CA SER A 142 -0.88 -10.68 -13.93
C SER A 142 -1.61 -10.03 -12.75
N LEU A 143 -2.54 -9.11 -13.00
CA LEU A 143 -3.40 -8.52 -11.97
C LEU A 143 -4.30 -9.56 -11.32
N SER A 144 -4.94 -10.43 -12.09
CA SER A 144 -5.80 -11.49 -11.54
C SER A 144 -5.00 -12.42 -10.64
N VAL A 145 -3.77 -12.79 -11.05
CA VAL A 145 -2.88 -13.62 -10.23
C VAL A 145 -2.51 -12.91 -8.94
N ILE A 146 -2.15 -11.61 -8.99
CA ILE A 146 -1.80 -10.84 -7.79
C ILE A 146 -2.97 -10.70 -6.83
N MET A 147 -4.17 -10.43 -7.35
CA MET A 147 -5.38 -10.28 -6.53
C MET A 147 -5.79 -11.61 -5.90
N SER A 148 -5.65 -12.73 -6.64
CA SER A 148 -5.86 -14.08 -6.11
C SER A 148 -4.81 -14.44 -5.05
N ILE A 149 -3.55 -14.11 -5.27
CA ILE A 149 -2.49 -14.31 -4.27
C ILE A 149 -2.81 -13.51 -3.02
N GLY A 150 -3.22 -12.24 -3.13
CA GLY A 150 -3.61 -11.42 -1.99
C GLY A 150 -4.76 -12.03 -1.19
N LEU A 151 -5.79 -12.54 -1.87
CA LEU A 151 -6.92 -13.21 -1.23
C LEU A 151 -6.49 -14.52 -0.54
N ILE A 152 -5.67 -15.34 -1.20
CA ILE A 152 -5.14 -16.59 -0.65
C ILE A 152 -4.26 -16.30 0.56
N CYS A 153 -3.41 -15.28 0.50
CA CYS A 153 -2.60 -14.84 1.63
C CYS A 153 -3.49 -14.41 2.80
N TYR A 154 -4.53 -13.61 2.56
CA TYR A 154 -5.46 -13.19 3.60
C TYR A 154 -6.17 -14.38 4.27
N ILE A 155 -6.73 -15.30 3.47
CA ILE A 155 -7.36 -16.52 3.98
C ILE A 155 -6.34 -17.37 4.73
N GLY A 156 -5.12 -17.51 4.20
CA GLY A 156 -4.02 -18.22 4.82
C GLY A 156 -3.65 -17.64 6.17
N THR A 157 -3.58 -16.32 6.29
CA THR A 157 -3.40 -15.61 7.56
C THR A 157 -4.54 -15.92 8.52
N CYS A 158 -5.80 -15.82 8.10
CA CYS A 158 -6.94 -16.16 8.94
C CYS A 158 -6.90 -17.61 9.44
N VAL A 159 -6.60 -18.57 8.56
CA VAL A 159 -6.49 -19.99 8.91
C VAL A 159 -5.31 -20.23 9.87
N PHE A 160 -4.17 -19.60 9.59
CA PHE A 160 -3.00 -19.69 10.45
C PHE A 160 -3.33 -19.22 11.87
N PHE A 161 -3.89 -18.02 12.01
CA PHE A 161 -4.23 -17.42 13.30
C PHE A 161 -5.31 -18.19 14.07
N ASN A 162 -6.36 -18.65 13.39
CA ASN A 162 -7.49 -19.30 14.07
C ASN A 162 -7.28 -20.80 14.34
N PHE A 163 -6.46 -21.50 13.54
CA PHE A 163 -6.36 -22.96 13.63
C PHE A 163 -4.94 -23.47 13.90
N ILE A 164 -3.94 -22.98 13.17
CA ILE A 164 -2.56 -23.50 13.30
C ILE A 164 -1.94 -23.03 14.62
N MET A 165 -2.22 -21.79 15.02
CA MET A 165 -1.62 -21.21 16.22
C MET A 165 -2.06 -21.87 17.52
N PRO A 166 -3.37 -22.16 17.76
CA PRO A 166 -3.78 -22.98 18.89
C PRO A 166 -3.17 -24.39 18.88
N LEU A 167 -2.95 -24.97 17.69
CA LEU A 167 -2.44 -26.34 17.53
C LEU A 167 -0.94 -26.46 17.85
N LEU A 168 -0.14 -25.44 17.53
CA LEU A 168 1.31 -25.42 17.77
C LEU A 168 1.70 -25.02 19.20
N GLY A 169 0.74 -24.60 20.03
CA GLY A 169 1.01 -24.17 21.40
C GLY A 169 2.00 -23.00 21.48
N LEU A 170 2.07 -22.16 20.45
CA LEU A 170 3.00 -21.02 20.41
C LEU A 170 2.66 -20.02 21.53
N ASN A 171 3.69 -19.59 22.24
CA ASN A 171 3.54 -18.59 23.29
C ASN A 171 3.11 -17.25 22.70
N PHE A 172 2.20 -16.55 23.37
CA PHE A 172 1.71 -15.21 23.00
C PHE A 172 2.83 -14.23 22.60
N LEU A 173 3.97 -14.26 23.30
CA LEU A 173 5.13 -13.40 23.00
C LEU A 173 5.74 -13.68 21.61
N THR A 174 5.87 -14.94 21.22
CA THR A 174 6.40 -15.30 19.89
C THR A 174 5.48 -14.80 18.78
N ILE A 175 4.17 -14.80 19.05
CA ILE A 175 3.14 -14.36 18.12
C ILE A 175 3.26 -12.85 17.90
N GLU A 176 3.24 -12.09 18.99
CA GLU A 176 3.19 -10.63 18.95
C GLU A 176 4.50 -10.01 18.46
N TYR A 177 5.65 -10.56 18.86
CA TYR A 177 6.96 -9.96 18.56
C TYR A 177 7.67 -10.53 17.33
N ILE A 178 7.29 -11.71 16.84
CA ILE A 178 7.95 -12.34 15.67
C ILE A 178 6.97 -12.51 14.51
N VAL A 179 5.87 -13.22 14.73
CA VAL A 179 4.94 -13.56 13.63
C VAL A 179 4.23 -12.32 13.11
N TRP A 180 3.67 -11.51 14.00
CA TRP A 180 2.89 -10.33 13.63
C TRP A 180 3.68 -9.30 12.82
N PRO A 181 4.91 -8.89 13.21
CA PRO A 181 5.69 -7.91 12.44
C PRO A 181 6.10 -8.45 11.07
N ILE A 182 6.43 -9.74 10.95
CA ILE A 182 6.77 -10.37 9.66
C ILE A 182 5.54 -10.38 8.75
N CYS A 183 4.38 -10.82 9.25
CA CYS A 183 3.14 -10.83 8.49
C CYS A 183 2.76 -9.41 8.05
N ASN A 184 2.87 -8.43 8.93
CA ASN A 184 2.56 -7.04 8.63
C ASN A 184 3.50 -6.48 7.56
N GLY A 185 4.82 -6.69 7.72
CA GLY A 185 5.82 -6.28 6.73
C GLY A 185 5.57 -6.88 5.35
N LEU A 186 5.31 -8.18 5.26
CA LEU A 186 4.98 -8.84 4.00
C LEU A 186 3.67 -8.31 3.39
N GLY A 187 2.66 -8.05 4.23
CA GLY A 187 1.39 -7.44 3.82
C GLY A 187 1.57 -6.05 3.23
N SER A 188 2.30 -5.16 3.91
CA SER A 188 2.58 -3.81 3.43
C SER A 188 3.44 -3.83 2.16
N MET A 189 4.40 -4.76 2.04
CA MET A 189 5.17 -4.97 0.79
C MET A 189 4.27 -5.40 -0.37
N ALA A 190 3.35 -6.35 -0.14
CA ALA A 190 2.39 -6.79 -1.16
C ALA A 190 1.50 -5.62 -1.61
N CYS A 191 0.98 -4.83 -0.66
CA CYS A 191 0.19 -3.63 -0.95
C CYS A 191 0.98 -2.57 -1.75
N SER A 192 2.28 -2.45 -1.51
CA SER A 192 3.17 -1.53 -2.21
C SER A 192 3.55 -2.00 -3.62
N SER A 193 3.39 -3.30 -3.92
CA SER A 193 3.82 -3.91 -5.18
C SER A 193 2.90 -3.64 -6.38
N CYS A 194 1.68 -3.14 -6.16
CA CYS A 194 0.70 -2.92 -7.22
C CYS A 194 1.23 -1.98 -8.32
N THR A 195 1.81 -0.84 -7.94
CA THR A 195 2.37 0.13 -8.88
C THR A 195 3.55 -0.43 -9.71
N PRO A 196 4.62 -0.99 -9.12
CA PRO A 196 5.74 -1.52 -9.90
C PRO A 196 5.31 -2.69 -10.79
N VAL A 197 4.41 -3.56 -10.34
CA VAL A 197 3.90 -4.63 -11.20
C VAL A 197 3.11 -4.06 -12.38
N LEU A 198 2.21 -3.10 -12.15
CA LEU A 198 1.48 -2.45 -13.25
C LEU A 198 2.44 -1.77 -14.23
N PHE A 199 3.50 -1.13 -13.73
CA PHE A 199 4.52 -0.50 -14.57
C PHE A 199 5.30 -1.53 -15.42
N LEU A 200 5.67 -2.68 -14.84
CA LEU A 200 6.42 -3.73 -15.55
C LEU A 200 5.53 -4.49 -16.55
N CYS A 201 4.32 -4.86 -16.15
CA CYS A 201 3.43 -5.73 -16.92
C CYS A 201 2.55 -4.99 -17.93
N SER A 202 2.24 -3.70 -17.73
CA SER A 202 1.41 -2.94 -18.67
C SER A 202 2.24 -1.97 -19.51
N THR A 203 2.19 -2.15 -20.83
CA THR A 203 2.75 -1.18 -21.76
C THR A 203 2.08 0.19 -21.66
N ASP A 204 0.79 0.23 -21.32
CA ASP A 204 0.00 1.46 -21.27
C ASP A 204 0.30 2.26 -20.01
N TYR A 205 0.39 1.60 -18.85
CA TYR A 205 0.91 2.25 -17.65
C TYR A 205 2.36 2.70 -17.89
N ARG A 206 3.24 1.84 -18.41
CA ARG A 206 4.63 2.23 -18.68
C ARG A 206 4.74 3.48 -19.57
N LYS A 207 4.00 3.53 -20.68
CA LYS A 207 3.94 4.71 -21.56
C LYS A 207 3.40 5.93 -20.85
N ALA A 208 2.35 5.78 -20.03
CA ALA A 208 1.78 6.88 -19.26
C ALA A 208 2.77 7.40 -18.21
N PHE A 209 3.37 6.52 -17.41
CA PHE A 209 4.41 6.86 -16.43
C PHE A 209 5.58 7.58 -17.09
N CYS A 210 6.15 7.04 -18.18
CA CYS A 210 7.24 7.72 -18.89
C CYS A 210 6.84 9.09 -19.42
N LYS A 211 5.62 9.25 -19.93
CA LYS A 211 5.11 10.53 -20.43
C LYS A 211 4.98 11.58 -19.32
N TYR A 212 4.47 11.19 -18.14
CA TYR A 212 4.30 12.14 -17.03
C TYR A 212 5.59 12.40 -16.27
N LEU A 213 6.43 11.39 -16.04
CA LEU A 213 7.72 11.55 -15.36
C LEU A 213 8.68 12.44 -16.17
N ARG A 214 8.81 12.24 -17.49
CA ARG A 214 9.62 13.13 -18.35
C ARG A 214 9.10 14.57 -18.36
N ARG A 215 7.78 14.75 -18.31
CA ARG A 215 7.18 16.10 -18.27
C ARG A 215 7.50 16.80 -16.96
N THR A 216 7.49 16.08 -15.84
CA THR A 216 7.91 16.60 -14.53
C THR A 216 9.37 17.00 -14.54
N GLU A 217 10.25 16.17 -15.13
CA GLU A 217 11.68 16.48 -15.27
C GLU A 217 11.93 17.76 -16.09
N HIS A 218 11.24 17.93 -17.23
CA HIS A 218 11.32 19.16 -18.00
C HIS A 218 10.79 20.39 -17.25
N GLN A 219 9.72 20.26 -16.46
CA GLN A 219 9.20 21.38 -15.67
C GLN A 219 10.18 21.77 -14.55
N ILE A 220 10.77 20.80 -13.87
CA ILE A 220 11.78 21.06 -12.83
C ILE A 220 13.01 21.75 -13.46
N ASN A 221 13.51 21.25 -14.59
CA ASN A 221 14.67 21.83 -15.27
C ASN A 221 14.41 23.21 -15.88
N VAL A 222 13.16 23.61 -16.08
CA VAL A 222 12.80 24.98 -16.53
C VAL A 222 12.62 25.93 -15.35
N VAL A 223 12.18 25.45 -14.18
CA VAL A 223 11.96 26.28 -12.98
C VAL A 223 13.24 26.48 -12.15
N VAL A 224 14.11 25.48 -12.07
CA VAL A 224 15.39 25.57 -11.32
C VAL A 224 16.38 26.62 -11.87
N PRO A 225 16.53 26.88 -13.19
CA PRO A 225 17.45 27.91 -13.68
C PRO A 225 16.98 29.35 -13.37
N LEU A 226 15.75 29.57 -12.91
CA LEU A 226 15.23 30.90 -12.54
C LEU A 226 15.58 31.33 -11.11
N ARG A 227 16.27 30.48 -10.31
CA ARG A 227 16.65 30.80 -8.92
C ARG A 227 18.15 31.05 -8.70
N ILE A 228 18.86 31.39 -9.78
CA ILE A 228 20.23 31.92 -9.72
C ILE A 228 20.25 33.26 -10.46
N MET A 229 19.47 34.24 -9.99
CA MET A 229 19.77 35.63 -10.30
C MET A 229 20.86 36.11 -9.34
N PRO A 230 22.04 36.50 -9.82
CA PRO A 230 23.09 37.04 -8.97
C PRO A 230 22.60 38.33 -8.30
N ALA A 231 22.88 38.46 -7.00
CA ALA A 231 22.52 39.60 -6.16
C ALA A 231 23.39 40.85 -6.44
N SER A 232 23.58 41.21 -7.71
CA SER A 232 24.36 42.39 -8.09
C SER A 232 23.53 43.62 -8.47
N ASP A 233 22.20 43.50 -8.65
CA ASP A 233 21.35 44.62 -9.09
C ASP A 233 20.32 45.07 -8.03
N ILE A 234 20.80 45.32 -6.80
CA ILE A 234 20.07 46.16 -5.83
C ILE A 234 21.02 47.28 -5.38
N ARG A 235 21.23 48.25 -6.27
CA ARG A 235 21.72 49.58 -5.91
C ARG A 235 21.35 50.58 -7.02
N ALA A 236 20.18 51.19 -6.86
CA ALA A 236 19.84 52.53 -7.32
C ALA A 236 18.67 53.03 -6.47
#